data_AF-A0A168B043-F1
#
_entry.id   AF-A0A168B043-F1
#
_cell.length_a   1.000
_cell.length_b   1.000
_cell.length_c   1.000
_cell.angle_alpha   90.00
_cell.angle_beta   90.00
_cell.angle_gamma   90.00
#
_symmetry.space_group_name_H-M   'P 1'
#
loop_
_entity.id
_entity.type
_entity.pdbx_description
1 polymer ?
#
loop_
_entity_poly.entity_id
_entity_poly.type
_entity_poly.pdbx_seq_one_letter_code
_entity_poly.pdbx_strand_id
1 'polypeptide(L)'
;MLTKPPFNPKRDREKTIQIMFEDFSVTSYSVSVGAVLSLYPSGTTTGVVVDCGGGGSHTVPIYNGHAIDKAVRRWDNGGRDLTDYLFKALGKKGYDIATTADRSTVEIIKEAHCYVALDFDQELKVAAQDKSLEVSVGVGVAWPEPDDMVVVVVGIIKTAVLTPTHT
;
A
#
# COMPACT_ATOMS: atom_id res chain seq x y z
N MET A 1 2.23 20.67 12.75
CA MET A 1 2.34 20.36 11.32
C MET A 1 1.51 19.13 11.03
N LEU A 2 0.63 19.17 10.03
CA LEU A 2 -0.25 18.06 9.63
C LEU A 2 0.00 17.67 8.18
N THR A 3 -0.18 16.40 7.84
CA THR A 3 -0.13 15.91 6.47
C THR A 3 -1.55 15.80 5.90
N LYS A 4 -1.71 16.15 4.62
CA LYS A 4 -2.95 15.93 3.88
C LYS A 4 -2.72 15.03 2.67
N PRO A 5 -3.74 14.27 2.23
CA PRO A 5 -3.70 13.64 0.92
C PRO A 5 -3.68 14.71 -0.19
N PRO A 6 -3.20 14.38 -1.40
CA PRO A 6 -3.13 15.33 -2.51
C PRO A 6 -4.51 15.88 -2.87
N PHE A 7 -5.54 15.02 -2.88
CA PHE A 7 -6.94 15.37 -3.17
C PHE A 7 -7.76 15.57 -1.89
N ASN A 8 -7.55 16.70 -1.20
CA ASN A 8 -8.36 17.06 -0.02
C ASN A 8 -9.45 18.08 -0.38
N PRO A 9 -10.76 17.78 -0.21
CA PRO A 9 -11.84 18.75 -0.39
C PRO A 9 -11.67 19.99 0.51
N LYS A 10 -12.16 21.15 0.04
CA LYS A 10 -12.10 22.40 0.82
C LYS A 10 -12.84 22.28 2.16
N ARG A 11 -13.99 21.60 2.16
CA ARG A 11 -14.83 21.39 3.35
C ARG A 11 -14.07 20.66 4.47
N ASP A 12 -13.33 19.62 4.13
CA ASP A 12 -12.61 18.82 5.12
C ASP A 12 -11.41 19.61 5.66
N ARG A 13 -10.73 20.37 4.78
CA ARG A 13 -9.66 21.28 5.17
C ARG A 13 -10.14 22.35 6.16
N GLU A 14 -11.29 22.98 5.90
CA GLU A 14 -11.88 24.01 6.76
C GLU A 14 -12.23 23.44 8.14
N LYS A 15 -12.86 22.25 8.18
CA LYS A 15 -13.16 21.57 9.44
C LYS A 15 -11.91 21.24 10.26
N THR A 16 -10.85 20.75 9.61
CA THR A 16 -9.59 20.46 10.33
C THR A 16 -8.98 21.71 10.94
N ILE A 17 -8.99 22.82 10.20
CA ILE A 17 -8.49 24.12 10.71
C ILE A 17 -9.36 24.60 11.87
N GLN A 18 -10.67 24.50 11.74
CA GLN A 18 -11.62 24.89 12.78
C GLN A 18 -11.34 24.14 14.09
N ILE A 19 -11.30 22.81 14.04
CA ILE A 19 -11.04 21.97 15.23
C ILE A 19 -9.67 22.31 15.86
N MET A 20 -8.64 22.54 15.03
CA MET A 20 -7.31 22.88 15.54
C MET A 20 -7.27 24.22 16.28
N PHE A 21 -7.95 25.25 15.77
CA PHE A 21 -7.96 26.57 16.40
C PHE A 21 -9.00 26.72 17.51
N GLU A 22 -10.20 26.15 17.37
CA GLU A 22 -11.28 26.29 18.34
C GLU A 22 -11.10 25.33 19.53
N ASP A 23 -10.92 24.03 19.29
CA ASP A 23 -10.85 23.04 20.37
C ASP A 23 -9.44 22.94 20.95
N PHE A 24 -8.42 22.87 20.08
CA PHE A 24 -7.04 22.68 20.51
C PHE A 24 -6.28 23.99 20.77
N SER A 25 -6.88 25.15 20.45
CA SER A 25 -6.30 26.49 20.69
C SER A 25 -4.83 26.63 20.23
N VAL A 26 -4.47 26.03 19.08
CA VAL A 26 -3.08 26.05 18.60
C VAL A 26 -2.68 27.42 18.06
N THR A 27 -1.45 27.87 18.32
CA THR A 27 -0.96 29.19 17.89
C THR A 27 -0.63 29.26 16.39
N SER A 28 -0.23 28.14 15.78
CA SER A 28 0.08 28.08 14.36
C SER A 28 -0.24 26.70 13.78
N TYR A 29 -0.65 26.69 12.52
CA TYR A 29 -1.02 25.48 11.80
C TYR A 29 -0.35 25.46 10.42
N SER A 30 0.31 24.35 10.11
CA SER A 30 0.96 24.12 8.82
C SER A 30 0.49 22.79 8.22
N VAL A 31 0.15 22.81 6.93
CA VAL A 31 -0.27 21.63 6.17
C VAL A 31 0.68 21.38 5.03
N SER A 32 1.08 20.13 4.88
CA SER A 32 1.93 19.71 3.77
C SER A 32 1.40 18.43 3.16
N VAL A 33 1.72 18.20 1.89
CA VAL A 33 1.42 16.92 1.23
C VAL A 33 2.49 15.93 1.65
N GLY A 34 2.09 14.74 2.13
CA GLY A 34 3.01 13.72 2.63
C GLY A 34 4.13 13.39 1.63
N ALA A 35 3.77 13.21 0.36
CA ALA A 35 4.73 12.94 -0.72
C ALA A 35 5.83 14.02 -0.86
N VAL A 36 5.50 15.30 -0.67
CA VAL A 36 6.51 16.38 -0.73
C VAL A 36 7.46 16.29 0.47
N LEU A 37 6.95 15.87 1.62
CA LEU A 37 7.78 15.67 2.81
C LEU A 37 8.77 14.53 2.64
N SER A 38 8.36 13.46 1.96
CA SER A 38 9.23 12.31 1.68
C SER A 38 10.38 12.63 0.73
N LEU A 39 10.27 13.70 -0.07
CA LEU A 39 11.33 14.14 -0.98
C LEU A 39 12.37 15.05 -0.31
N TYR A 40 12.07 15.66 0.84
CA TYR A 40 13.04 16.52 1.53
C TYR A 40 14.29 15.76 2.02
N PRO A 41 14.18 14.56 2.63
CA PRO A 41 15.35 13.79 3.05
C PRO A 41 16.29 13.40 1.91
N SER A 42 15.78 13.25 0.67
CA SER A 42 16.63 12.91 -0.47
C SER A 42 17.40 14.11 -1.03
N GLY A 43 17.16 15.34 -0.54
CA GLY A 43 17.84 16.56 -0.98
C GLY A 43 17.52 16.96 -2.42
N THR A 44 16.56 16.29 -3.05
CA THR A 44 16.13 16.53 -4.43
C THR A 44 14.90 17.43 -4.42
N THR A 45 14.88 18.48 -5.22
CA THR A 45 13.72 19.37 -5.37
C THR A 45 12.77 18.95 -6.48
N THR A 46 13.19 18.01 -7.33
CA THR A 46 12.44 17.53 -8.49
C THR A 46 12.50 16.02 -8.53
N GLY A 47 11.35 15.38 -8.74
CA GLY A 47 11.22 13.93 -8.77
C GLY A 47 9.77 13.48 -8.77
N VAL A 48 9.54 12.19 -8.99
CA VAL A 48 8.22 11.57 -8.87
C VAL A 48 8.21 10.73 -7.59
N VAL A 49 7.26 10.99 -6.71
CA VAL A 49 7.06 10.22 -5.49
C VAL A 49 5.88 9.28 -5.70
N VAL A 50 6.11 8.00 -5.48
CA VAL A 50 5.06 6.97 -5.44
C VAL A 50 4.86 6.61 -3.98
N ASP A 51 3.73 7.02 -3.42
CA ASP A 51 3.33 6.74 -2.05
C ASP A 51 2.33 5.58 -2.04
N CYS A 52 2.70 4.46 -1.43
CA CYS A 52 1.87 3.27 -1.34
C CYS A 52 1.39 3.10 0.11
N GLY A 53 0.17 3.55 0.38
CA GLY A 53 -0.44 3.49 1.71
C GLY A 53 -1.36 2.29 1.90
N GLY A 54 -1.90 2.17 3.11
CA GLY A 54 -2.91 1.15 3.43
C GLY A 54 -4.24 1.36 2.67
N GLY A 55 -4.67 2.60 2.47
CA GLY A 55 -5.97 2.94 1.87
C GLY A 55 -5.94 3.31 0.38
N GLY A 56 -4.79 3.26 -0.26
CA GLY A 56 -4.61 3.62 -1.67
C GLY A 56 -3.18 4.05 -1.97
N SER A 57 -2.86 4.12 -3.25
CA SER A 57 -1.53 4.51 -3.74
C SER A 57 -1.64 5.79 -4.57
N HIS A 58 -0.68 6.70 -4.42
CA HIS A 58 -0.68 7.99 -5.11
C HIS A 58 0.67 8.23 -5.77
N THR A 59 0.64 8.64 -7.03
CA THR A 59 1.83 9.11 -7.75
C THR A 59 1.77 10.63 -7.80
N VAL A 60 2.72 11.28 -7.14
CA VAL A 60 2.82 12.74 -7.02
C VAL A 60 4.11 13.21 -7.70
N PRO A 61 4.03 13.80 -8.89
CA PRO A 61 5.16 14.46 -9.52
C PRO A 61 5.43 15.81 -8.85
N ILE A 62 6.70 16.05 -8.52
CA ILE A 62 7.19 17.26 -7.86
C ILE A 62 8.25 17.90 -8.75
N TYR A 63 8.14 19.21 -8.96
CA TYR A 63 9.09 20.00 -9.73
C TYR A 63 9.46 21.27 -8.96
N ASN A 64 10.75 21.49 -8.73
CA ASN A 64 11.25 22.65 -7.97
C ASN A 64 10.51 22.89 -6.64
N GLY A 65 10.27 21.81 -5.87
CA GLY A 65 9.60 21.85 -4.57
C GLY A 65 8.06 22.00 -4.63
N HIS A 66 7.47 22.06 -5.82
CA HIS A 66 6.03 22.19 -6.01
C HIS A 66 5.43 20.92 -6.60
N ALA A 67 4.36 20.42 -5.99
CA ALA A 67 3.60 19.30 -6.55
C ALA A 67 2.76 19.78 -7.75
N ILE A 68 2.79 19.03 -8.85
CA ILE A 68 1.99 19.33 -10.03
C ILE A 68 0.65 18.61 -9.90
N ASP A 69 -0.35 19.30 -9.34
CA ASP A 69 -1.69 18.74 -9.05
C ASP A 69 -2.36 18.10 -10.28
N LYS A 70 -2.14 18.64 -11.49
CA LYS A 70 -2.71 18.12 -12.74
C LYS A 70 -2.17 16.75 -13.15
N ALA A 71 -0.97 16.39 -12.70
CA ALA A 71 -0.29 15.15 -13.05
C ALA A 71 -0.32 14.14 -11.90
N VAL A 72 -1.01 14.44 -10.80
CA VAL A 72 -1.21 13.49 -9.71
C VAL A 72 -2.14 12.38 -10.16
N ARG A 73 -1.69 11.13 -10.02
CA ARG A 73 -2.51 9.94 -10.23
C ARG A 73 -2.84 9.32 -8.88
N ARG A 74 -4.09 8.89 -8.73
CA ARG A 74 -4.57 8.13 -7.57
C ARG A 74 -5.01 6.76 -8.04
N TRP A 75 -4.57 5.75 -7.30
CA TRP A 75 -4.98 4.37 -7.42
C TRP A 75 -5.67 3.97 -6.12
N ASP A 76 -6.86 3.39 -6.21
CA ASP A 76 -7.61 2.94 -5.04
C ASP A 76 -7.20 1.53 -4.57
N ASN A 77 -6.00 1.08 -4.98
CA ASN A 77 -5.39 -0.16 -4.51
C ASN A 77 -4.32 0.19 -3.47
N GLY A 78 -4.43 -0.38 -2.28
CA GLY A 78 -3.47 -0.21 -1.20
C GLY A 78 -3.17 -1.49 -0.42
N GLY A 79 -2.46 -1.32 0.69
CA GLY A 79 -2.07 -2.43 1.56
C GLY A 79 -3.25 -3.17 2.19
N ARG A 80 -4.39 -2.49 2.40
CA ARG A 80 -5.62 -3.11 2.94
C ARG A 80 -6.28 -4.03 1.91
N ASP A 81 -6.29 -3.64 0.64
CA ASP A 81 -6.86 -4.46 -0.43
C ASP A 81 -6.04 -5.74 -0.62
N LEU A 82 -4.71 -5.65 -0.48
CA LEU A 82 -3.84 -6.82 -0.48
C LEU A 82 -4.13 -7.76 0.70
N THR A 83 -4.29 -7.21 1.92
CA THR A 83 -4.68 -8.00 3.10
C THR A 83 -6.04 -8.67 2.89
N ASP A 84 -7.02 -7.97 2.30
CA ASP A 84 -8.36 -8.50 2.05
C ASP A 84 -8.38 -9.57 0.96
N TYR A 85 -7.55 -9.40 -0.06
CA TYR A 85 -7.38 -10.42 -1.09
C TYR A 85 -6.73 -11.68 -0.52
N LEU A 86 -5.69 -11.52 0.31
CA LEU A 86 -5.06 -12.64 1.00
C LEU A 86 -6.03 -13.36 1.93
N PHE A 87 -6.82 -12.61 2.69
CA PHE A 87 -7.86 -13.14 3.56
C PHE A 87 -8.88 -13.99 2.78
N LYS A 88 -9.38 -13.48 1.64
CA LYS A 88 -10.30 -14.23 0.77
C LYS A 88 -9.64 -15.47 0.16
N ALA A 89 -8.36 -15.38 -0.22
CA ALA A 89 -7.63 -16.51 -0.79
C ALA A 89 -7.40 -17.63 0.22
N LEU A 90 -7.09 -17.29 1.47
CA LEU A 90 -6.99 -18.25 2.57
C LEU A 90 -8.34 -18.88 2.91
N GLY A 91 -9.43 -18.10 2.91
CA GLY A 91 -10.78 -18.62 3.09
C GLY A 91 -11.18 -19.65 2.03
N LYS A 92 -10.82 -19.43 0.75
CA LYS A 92 -11.05 -20.42 -0.33
C LYS A 92 -10.27 -21.72 -0.16
N LYS A 93 -9.19 -21.71 0.61
CA LYS A 93 -8.36 -22.89 0.89
C LYS A 93 -8.84 -23.67 2.12
N GLY A 94 -9.90 -23.22 2.79
CA GLY A 94 -10.50 -23.93 3.91
C GLY A 94 -9.91 -23.58 5.29
N TYR A 95 -9.21 -22.45 5.42
CA TYR A 95 -8.89 -21.91 6.74
C TYR A 95 -10.13 -21.21 7.31
N ASP A 96 -10.55 -21.60 8.51
CA ASP A 96 -11.65 -20.96 9.24
C ASP A 96 -11.20 -19.61 9.79
N ILE A 97 -11.20 -18.60 8.92
CA ILE A 97 -10.82 -17.23 9.25
C ILE A 97 -12.08 -16.38 9.27
N ALA A 98 -12.58 -16.06 10.46
CA ALA A 98 -13.82 -15.31 10.65
C ALA A 98 -13.65 -14.06 11.52
N THR A 99 -12.58 -13.96 12.31
CA THR A 99 -12.44 -12.94 13.34
C THR A 99 -11.60 -11.75 12.87
N THR A 100 -11.84 -10.56 13.43
CA THR A 100 -11.02 -9.37 13.20
C THR A 100 -9.56 -9.55 13.64
N ALA A 101 -9.32 -10.34 14.68
CA ALA A 101 -7.97 -10.72 15.14
C ALA A 101 -7.20 -11.52 14.09
N ASP A 102 -7.91 -12.31 13.28
CA ASP A 102 -7.25 -13.08 12.23
C ASP A 102 -6.82 -12.19 11.07
N ARG A 103 -7.55 -11.09 10.81
CA ARG A 103 -7.16 -10.10 9.80
C ARG A 103 -5.84 -9.41 10.15
N SER A 104 -5.60 -9.11 11.44
CA SER A 104 -4.30 -8.60 11.89
C SER A 104 -3.19 -9.66 11.76
N THR A 105 -3.49 -10.92 12.02
CA THR A 105 -2.52 -12.01 11.80
C THR A 105 -2.15 -12.15 10.32
N VAL A 106 -3.13 -12.04 9.43
CA VAL A 106 -2.92 -12.05 7.97
C VAL A 106 -2.07 -10.85 7.52
N GLU A 107 -2.24 -9.69 8.15
CA GLU A 107 -1.40 -8.52 7.89
C GLU A 107 0.06 -8.75 8.31
N ILE A 108 0.29 -9.33 9.49
CA ILE A 108 1.64 -9.71 9.96
C ILE A 108 2.26 -10.74 9.01
N ILE A 109 1.50 -11.76 8.59
CA ILE A 109 1.98 -12.77 7.64
C ILE A 109 2.35 -12.11 6.30
N LYS A 110 1.52 -11.18 5.82
CA LYS A 110 1.79 -10.42 4.60
C LYS A 110 3.11 -9.66 4.73
N GLU A 111 3.31 -8.93 5.82
CA GLU A 111 4.53 -8.13 6.02
C GLU A 111 5.79 -8.99 6.22
N ALA A 112 5.64 -10.20 6.80
CA ALA A 112 6.77 -11.09 7.05
C ALA A 112 7.15 -11.98 5.85
N HIS A 113 6.17 -12.41 5.03
CA HIS A 113 6.36 -13.48 4.05
C HIS A 113 6.06 -13.09 2.60
N CYS A 114 5.39 -11.96 2.33
CA CYS A 114 5.15 -11.52 0.96
C CYS A 114 6.37 -10.78 0.41
N TYR A 115 6.78 -11.12 -0.80
CA TYR A 115 7.77 -10.38 -1.59
C TYR A 115 7.28 -10.25 -3.02
N VAL A 116 7.79 -9.26 -3.75
CA VAL A 116 7.46 -8.99 -5.15
C VAL A 116 8.23 -9.89 -6.12
N ALA A 117 7.52 -10.65 -6.94
CA ALA A 117 8.07 -11.36 -8.10
C ALA A 117 8.56 -10.40 -9.20
N LEU A 118 9.78 -10.59 -9.72
CA LEU A 118 10.28 -9.85 -10.88
C LEU A 118 9.70 -10.39 -12.20
N ASP A 119 9.58 -11.72 -12.30
CA ASP A 119 8.94 -12.40 -13.43
C ASP A 119 7.83 -13.31 -12.91
N PHE A 120 6.59 -12.85 -13.09
CA PHE A 120 5.41 -13.52 -12.59
C PHE A 120 5.19 -14.90 -13.22
N ASP A 121 5.37 -15.00 -14.55
CA ASP A 121 5.04 -16.22 -15.29
C ASP A 121 6.04 -17.34 -15.01
N GLN A 122 7.30 -16.98 -14.76
CA GLN A 122 8.32 -17.95 -14.36
C GLN A 122 8.08 -18.43 -12.93
N GLU A 123 7.88 -17.53 -11.98
CA GLU A 123 7.67 -17.90 -10.58
C GLU A 123 6.38 -18.68 -10.35
N LEU A 124 5.32 -18.40 -11.13
CA LEU A 124 4.07 -19.18 -11.08
C LEU A 124 4.30 -20.65 -11.46
N LYS A 125 5.15 -20.92 -12.46
CA LYS A 125 5.47 -22.29 -12.90
C LYS A 125 6.31 -23.03 -11.87
N VAL A 126 7.26 -22.34 -11.24
CA VAL A 126 8.08 -22.91 -10.16
C VAL A 126 7.21 -23.20 -8.93
N ALA A 127 6.32 -22.28 -8.56
CA ALA A 127 5.38 -22.46 -7.45
C ALA A 127 4.37 -23.59 -7.70
N ALA A 128 3.96 -23.81 -8.95
CA ALA A 128 3.11 -24.95 -9.32
C ALA A 128 3.84 -26.31 -9.21
N GLN A 129 5.17 -26.31 -9.29
CA GLN A 129 6.01 -27.50 -9.18
C GLN A 129 6.38 -27.82 -7.71
N ASP A 130 6.60 -26.78 -6.89
CA ASP A 130 6.93 -26.93 -5.47
C ASP A 130 5.68 -26.98 -4.58
N LYS A 131 5.30 -28.20 -4.15
CA LYS A 131 4.20 -28.45 -3.19
C LYS A 131 4.40 -27.82 -1.79
N SER A 132 5.54 -27.22 -1.50
CA SER A 132 5.81 -26.54 -0.23
C SER A 132 5.41 -25.05 -0.24
N LEU A 133 5.07 -24.49 -1.41
CA LEU A 133 4.67 -23.09 -1.59
C LEU A 133 3.15 -22.98 -1.66
N GLU A 134 2.47 -23.44 -0.61
CA GLU A 134 1.02 -23.68 -0.68
C GLU A 134 0.16 -22.41 -0.74
N VAL A 135 0.71 -21.19 -0.71
CA VAL A 135 -0.06 -19.93 -0.81
C VAL A 135 0.49 -19.00 -1.90
N SER A 136 0.41 -19.45 -3.15
CA SER A 136 0.53 -18.55 -4.31
C SER A 136 -0.75 -17.72 -4.45
N VAL A 137 -0.73 -16.48 -3.96
CA VAL A 137 -1.80 -15.50 -4.11
C VAL A 137 -1.36 -14.52 -5.19
N GLY A 138 -1.53 -14.94 -6.45
CA GLY A 138 -1.19 -14.12 -7.60
C GLY A 138 -2.15 -12.94 -7.71
N VAL A 139 -1.76 -11.77 -7.19
CA VAL A 139 -2.46 -10.51 -7.47
C VAL A 139 -1.90 -9.96 -8.78
N GLY A 140 -2.43 -10.46 -9.90
CA GLY A 140 -2.18 -9.87 -11.20
C GLY A 140 -3.04 -8.62 -11.38
N VAL A 141 -2.47 -7.44 -11.18
CA VAL A 141 -3.04 -6.21 -11.75
C VAL A 141 -2.32 -5.97 -13.07
N ALA A 142 -2.89 -6.52 -14.15
CA ALA A 142 -2.42 -6.23 -15.49
C ALA A 142 -2.85 -4.81 -15.87
N TRP A 143 -1.87 -3.95 -16.18
CA TRP A 143 -2.11 -2.63 -16.77
C TRP A 143 -1.82 -2.69 -18.28
N PRO A 144 -2.67 -2.11 -19.13
CA PRO A 144 -2.36 -2.00 -20.55
C PRO A 144 -1.38 -0.84 -20.81
N GLU A 145 -0.40 -1.08 -21.69
CA GLU A 145 0.49 -0.13 -22.44
C GLU A 145 1.89 0.24 -21.87
N PRO A 146 2.90 0.56 -22.73
CA PRO A 146 4.15 -0.21 -22.79
C PRO A 146 5.44 0.43 -22.24
N ASP A 147 5.44 1.67 -21.73
CA ASP A 147 6.71 2.44 -21.63
C ASP A 147 7.09 3.04 -20.27
N ASP A 148 6.40 2.78 -19.16
CA ASP A 148 6.82 3.33 -17.86
C ASP A 148 6.89 2.30 -16.73
N MET A 149 8.04 2.34 -16.06
CA MET A 149 8.55 1.50 -14.98
C MET A 149 7.47 0.82 -14.12
N VAL A 150 7.32 -0.49 -14.30
CA VAL A 150 6.39 -1.35 -13.57
C VAL A 150 6.96 -1.67 -12.20
N VAL A 151 6.48 -1.02 -11.15
CA VAL A 151 6.65 -1.52 -9.77
C VAL A 151 5.51 -2.49 -9.50
N VAL A 152 5.70 -3.73 -9.90
CA VAL A 152 4.86 -4.86 -9.49
C VAL A 152 4.98 -4.95 -7.96
N VAL A 153 3.90 -5.19 -7.23
CA VAL A 153 3.98 -5.68 -5.83
C VAL A 153 3.18 -6.97 -5.76
N VAL A 154 3.79 -8.07 -6.20
CA VAL A 154 3.16 -9.40 -6.20
C VAL A 154 3.76 -10.19 -5.06
N GLY A 155 3.09 -10.19 -3.90
CA GLY A 155 3.46 -11.00 -2.74
C GLY A 155 3.31 -12.50 -2.99
N ILE A 156 4.39 -13.22 -3.26
CA ILE A 156 4.39 -14.69 -3.13
C ILE A 156 4.61 -15.03 -1.66
N ILE A 157 3.68 -15.77 -1.04
CA ILE A 157 3.83 -16.25 0.33
C ILE A 157 4.59 -17.57 0.28
N LYS A 158 5.82 -17.55 0.77
CA LYS A 158 6.57 -18.77 1.09
C LYS A 158 6.09 -19.27 2.44
N THR A 159 5.00 -20.05 2.45
CA THR A 159 4.52 -20.72 3.67
C THR A 159 5.52 -21.79 4.04
N ALA A 160 6.49 -21.47 4.90
CA ALA A 160 7.20 -22.50 5.64
C ALA A 160 6.17 -23.17 6.57
N VAL A 161 5.84 -24.42 6.26
CA VAL A 161 5.06 -25.39 7.05
C VAL A 161 4.80 -24.90 8.48
N LEU A 162 3.60 -24.37 8.73
CA LEU A 162 3.09 -24.27 10.10
C LEU A 162 2.77 -25.70 10.54
N THR A 163 3.73 -26.36 11.18
CA THR A 163 3.41 -27.53 12.00
C THR A 163 2.46 -27.06 13.10
N PRO A 164 1.25 -27.65 13.25
CA PRO A 164 0.34 -27.27 14.31
C PRO A 164 0.94 -27.75 15.64
N THR A 165 1.49 -26.83 16.43
CA THR A 165 1.79 -27.11 17.83
C THR A 165 0.49 -27.06 18.61
N HIS A 166 -0.21 -28.19 18.63
CA HIS A 166 -1.14 -28.52 19.71
C HIS A 166 -0.32 -28.77 20.97
N THR A 167 -0.52 -27.94 22.00
CA THR A 167 -0.45 -28.31 23.42
C THR A 167 -1.41 -27.44 24.19
#